data_AF-A0A923CGN2-F1
#
_entry.id   AF-A0A923CGN2-F1
#
_cell.length_a   1.000
_cell.length_b   1.000
_cell.length_c   1.000
_cell.angle_alpha   90.00
_cell.angle_beta   90.00
_cell.angle_gamma   90.00
#
_symmetry.space_group_name_H-M   'P 1'
#
loop_
_entity.id
_entity.type
_entity.pdbx_description
1 polymer ?
#
loop_
_entity_poly.entity_id
_entity_poly.type
_entity_poly.pdbx_seq_one_letter_code
_entity_poly.pdbx_strand_id
1 'polypeptide(L)'
;MPHFEIPVNLVHAATIAKRLTSRIAQTVPPYRDSESLEQAQYIFAELFPYHLESIDPPAAEQMIVSAHVLDLARHLVTLIELEGCGNDRIGQSIRNLFECLGRGQEGAILGLKAGEHPDSLQRPI
;
A
#
# COMPACT_ATOMS: atom_id res chain seq x y z
N MET A 1 5.48 24.94 -6.30
CA MET A 1 5.65 24.16 -5.05
C MET A 1 6.71 23.11 -5.34
N PRO A 2 7.70 22.88 -4.46
CA PRO A 2 8.65 21.80 -4.71
C PRO A 2 7.86 20.49 -4.55
N HIS A 3 7.56 19.84 -5.67
CA HIS A 3 7.13 18.45 -5.64
C HIS A 3 8.29 17.67 -5.04
N PHE A 4 8.18 17.23 -3.79
CA PHE A 4 9.03 16.17 -3.28
C PHE A 4 8.70 14.93 -4.11
N GLU A 5 9.42 14.72 -5.21
CA GLU A 5 9.42 13.46 -5.92
C GLU A 5 10.08 12.43 -4.99
N ILE A 6 9.25 11.76 -4.18
CA ILE A 6 9.72 10.64 -3.36
C ILE A 6 10.19 9.56 -4.34
N PRO A 7 11.47 9.15 -4.28
CA PRO A 7 11.97 8.12 -5.19
C PRO A 7 11.24 6.81 -4.93
N VAL A 8 10.97 6.07 -6.01
CA VAL A 8 10.39 4.73 -5.92
C VAL A 8 11.34 3.82 -5.14
N ASN A 9 10.77 2.97 -4.29
CA ASN A 9 11.47 1.97 -3.50
C ASN A 9 10.60 0.71 -3.41
N LEU A 10 10.80 -0.23 -4.34
CA LEU A 10 10.02 -1.46 -4.44
C LEU A 10 10.35 -2.46 -3.32
N VAL A 11 11.59 -2.47 -2.85
CA VAL A 11 12.01 -3.30 -1.70
C VAL A 11 11.22 -2.94 -0.44
N HIS A 12 11.07 -1.64 -0.18
CA HIS A 12 10.28 -1.15 0.94
C HIS A 12 8.79 -1.31 0.68
N ALA A 13 8.32 -1.05 -0.54
CA ALA A 13 6.93 -1.30 -0.93
C ALA A 13 6.52 -2.76 -0.62
N ALA A 14 7.36 -3.73 -0.95
CA ALA A 14 7.11 -5.15 -0.68
C ALA A 14 6.98 -5.45 0.82
N THR A 15 7.82 -4.81 1.63
CA THR A 15 7.78 -4.92 3.10
C THR A 15 6.47 -4.34 3.66
N ILE A 16 6.01 -3.21 3.10
CA ILE A 16 4.73 -2.60 3.47
C ILE A 16 3.56 -3.47 3.02
N ALA A 17 3.59 -4.02 1.81
CA ALA A 17 2.57 -4.93 1.28
C ALA A 17 2.40 -6.17 2.17
N LYS A 18 3.49 -6.85 2.54
CA LYS A 18 3.47 -7.98 3.48
C LYS A 18 2.80 -7.63 4.81
N ARG A 19 3.14 -6.46 5.36
CA ARG A 19 2.58 -5.94 6.61
C ARG A 19 1.10 -5.63 6.47
N LEU A 20 0.70 -5.05 5.34
CA LEU A 20 -0.68 -4.72 5.02
C LEU A 20 -1.53 -6.00 4.95
N THR A 21 -1.06 -7.05 4.26
CA THR A 21 -1.71 -8.37 4.23
C THR A 21 -1.95 -8.91 5.64
N SER A 22 -0.92 -8.87 6.49
CA SER A 22 -1.03 -9.35 7.88
C SER A 22 -2.03 -8.54 8.71
N ARG A 23 -2.12 -7.22 8.48
CA ARG A 23 -3.06 -6.33 9.19
C ARG A 23 -4.50 -6.56 8.75
N ILE A 24 -4.75 -6.72 7.45
CA ILE A 24 -6.08 -7.02 6.92
C ILE A 24 -6.53 -8.41 7.40
N ALA A 25 -5.66 -9.41 7.35
CA ALA A 25 -5.96 -10.76 7.86
C ALA A 25 -6.38 -10.78 9.35
N GLN A 26 -5.90 -9.84 10.16
CA GLN A 26 -6.31 -9.71 11.57
C GLN A 26 -7.71 -9.10 11.73
N THR A 27 -8.23 -8.42 10.71
CA THR A 27 -9.58 -7.83 10.70
C THR A 27 -10.63 -8.77 10.10
N VAL A 28 -10.20 -9.74 9.29
CA VAL A 28 -11.08 -10.69 8.60
C VAL A 28 -11.25 -11.95 9.46
N PRO A 29 -12.49 -12.36 9.79
CA PRO A 29 -12.72 -13.63 10.48
C PRO A 29 -12.23 -14.83 9.64
N PRO A 30 -11.67 -15.91 10.24
CA PRO A 30 -11.05 -17.03 9.51
C PRO A 30 -11.95 -17.80 8.52
N TYR A 31 -13.27 -17.63 8.62
CA TYR A 31 -14.28 -18.34 7.82
C TYR A 31 -15.02 -17.42 6.85
N ARG A 32 -14.51 -16.20 6.64
CA ARG A 32 -15.12 -15.21 5.77
C ARG A 32 -14.15 -14.89 4.64
N ASP A 33 -14.65 -14.99 3.41
CA ASP A 33 -13.93 -14.50 2.25
C ASP A 33 -13.78 -12.97 2.32
N SER A 34 -12.64 -12.46 1.86
CA SER A 34 -12.35 -11.03 1.85
C SER A 34 -11.56 -10.69 0.61
N GLU A 35 -12.21 -9.95 -0.29
CA GLU A 35 -11.61 -9.45 -1.52
C GLU A 35 -10.47 -8.49 -1.18
N SER A 36 -10.61 -7.69 -0.11
CA SER A 36 -9.51 -6.82 0.33
C SER A 36 -8.27 -7.60 0.78
N LEU A 37 -8.45 -8.76 1.44
CA LEU A 37 -7.33 -9.62 1.81
C LEU A 37 -6.68 -10.28 0.59
N GLU A 38 -7.49 -10.81 -0.33
CA GLU A 38 -7.01 -11.41 -1.58
C GLU A 38 -6.22 -10.40 -2.42
N GLN A 39 -6.75 -9.20 -2.58
CA GLN A 39 -6.09 -8.12 -3.31
C GLN A 39 -4.77 -7.69 -2.64
N ALA A 40 -4.72 -7.64 -1.30
CA ALA A 40 -3.49 -7.35 -0.58
C ALA A 40 -2.43 -8.45 -0.73
N GLN A 41 -2.86 -9.73 -0.78
CA GLN A 41 -1.97 -10.86 -1.08
C GLN A 41 -1.43 -10.78 -2.51
N TYR A 42 -2.29 -10.42 -3.47
CA TYR A 42 -1.90 -10.26 -4.86
C TYR A 42 -0.85 -9.14 -5.04
N ILE A 43 -1.06 -7.97 -4.42
CA ILE A 43 -0.05 -6.90 -4.38
C ILE A 43 1.27 -7.39 -3.79
N PHE A 44 1.22 -8.15 -2.69
CA PHE A 44 2.44 -8.68 -2.10
C PHE A 44 3.13 -9.70 -3.03
N ALA A 45 2.39 -10.52 -3.77
CA ALA A 45 2.94 -11.45 -4.73
C ALA A 45 3.66 -10.75 -5.89
N GLU A 46 3.08 -9.66 -6.43
CA GLU A 46 3.71 -8.83 -7.47
C GLU A 46 5.03 -8.20 -6.97
N LEU A 47 5.09 -7.83 -5.69
CA LEU A 47 6.28 -7.23 -5.08
C LEU A 47 7.25 -8.25 -4.44
N PHE A 48 6.88 -9.53 -4.41
CA PHE A 48 7.64 -10.58 -3.73
C PHE A 48 9.09 -10.73 -4.25
N PRO A 49 9.36 -10.65 -5.57
CA PRO A 49 10.74 -10.73 -6.07
C PRO A 49 11.67 -9.69 -5.43
N TYR A 50 11.20 -8.45 -5.29
CA TYR A 50 11.98 -7.34 -4.70
C TYR A 50 12.14 -7.50 -3.18
N HIS A 51 11.21 -8.17 -2.51
CA HIS A 51 11.38 -8.54 -1.10
C HIS A 51 12.50 -9.58 -0.91
N LEU A 52 12.55 -10.58 -1.79
CA LEU A 52 13.46 -11.70 -1.69
C LEU A 52 14.91 -11.27 -1.98
N GLU A 53 15.10 -10.49 -3.05
CA GLU A 53 16.43 -10.08 -3.49
C GLU A 53 16.93 -8.84 -2.74
N SER A 54 16.03 -8.07 -2.12
CA SER A 54 16.35 -6.82 -1.42
C SER A 54 17.11 -5.81 -2.28
N ILE A 55 16.89 -5.85 -3.60
CA ILE A 55 17.51 -4.98 -4.60
C ILE A 55 16.39 -4.38 -5.44
N ASP A 56 16.41 -3.06 -5.60
CA ASP A 56 15.54 -2.38 -6.55
C ASP A 56 16.01 -2.63 -7.99
N PRO A 57 15.09 -2.89 -8.92
CA PRO A 57 15.43 -3.12 -10.32
C PRO A 57 15.84 -1.79 -11.00
N PRO A 58 16.26 -1.82 -12.27
CA PRO A 58 16.52 -0.59 -13.03
C PRO A 58 15.29 0.34 -13.10
N ALA A 59 15.54 1.64 -13.24
CA ALA A 59 14.48 2.67 -13.19
C ALA A 59 13.31 2.44 -14.16
N ALA A 60 13.58 1.91 -15.36
CA ALA A 60 12.53 1.60 -16.33
C ALA A 60 11.55 0.53 -15.81
N GLU A 61 12.06 -0.50 -15.14
CA GLU A 61 11.25 -1.55 -14.52
C GLU A 61 10.53 -1.02 -13.28
N GLN A 62 11.21 -0.23 -12.45
CA GLN A 62 10.58 0.43 -11.30
C GLN A 62 9.34 1.22 -11.70
N MET A 63 9.42 1.96 -12.82
CA MET A 63 8.30 2.76 -13.33
C MET A 63 7.11 1.89 -13.74
N ILE A 64 7.35 0.79 -14.45
CA ILE A 64 6.31 -0.13 -14.92
C ILE A 64 5.62 -0.81 -13.74
N VAL A 65 6.41 -1.39 -12.84
CA VAL A 65 5.91 -2.11 -11.66
C VAL A 65 5.16 -1.15 -10.74
N SER A 66 5.70 0.06 -10.52
CA SER A 66 5.02 1.04 -9.67
C SER A 66 3.67 1.45 -10.23
N ALA A 67 3.57 1.71 -11.53
CA ALA A 67 2.30 2.04 -12.16
C ALA A 67 1.27 0.91 -11.98
N HIS A 68 1.68 -0.33 -12.21
CA HIS A 68 0.82 -1.50 -12.04
C HIS A 68 0.36 -1.67 -10.58
N VAL A 69 1.30 -1.65 -9.63
CA VAL A 69 1.00 -1.82 -8.20
C VAL A 69 0.14 -0.67 -7.67
N LEU A 70 0.32 0.56 -8.17
CA LEU A 70 -0.54 1.69 -7.80
C LEU A 70 -2.00 1.45 -8.19
N ASP A 71 -2.27 0.89 -9.37
CA ASP A 71 -3.64 0.56 -9.78
C ASP A 71 -4.26 -0.51 -8.88
N LEU A 72 -3.49 -1.54 -8.54
CA LEU A 72 -3.91 -2.56 -7.59
C LEU A 72 -4.17 -1.99 -6.19
N ALA A 73 -3.32 -1.06 -5.73
CA ALA A 73 -3.43 -0.43 -4.42
C ALA A 73 -4.63 0.52 -4.34
N ARG A 74 -4.95 1.24 -5.42
CA ARG A 74 -6.19 2.05 -5.52
C ARG A 74 -7.41 1.16 -5.40
N HIS A 75 -7.43 0.02 -6.11
CA HIS A 75 -8.52 -0.93 -6.03
C HIS A 75 -8.67 -1.51 -4.61
N LEU A 76 -7.55 -1.85 -3.96
CA LEU A 76 -7.54 -2.32 -2.58
C LEU A 76 -8.20 -1.32 -1.62
N VAL A 77 -7.92 -0.02 -1.75
CA VAL A 77 -8.54 1.01 -0.89
C VAL A 77 -10.06 1.02 -1.03
N THR A 78 -10.57 0.88 -2.26
CA THR A 78 -12.02 0.75 -2.50
C THR A 78 -12.59 -0.49 -1.80
N LEU A 79 -11.90 -1.65 -1.89
CA LEU A 79 -12.35 -2.87 -1.22
C LEU A 79 -12.32 -2.74 0.31
N ILE A 80 -11.30 -2.12 0.87
CA ILE A 80 -11.19 -1.84 2.32
C ILE A 80 -12.37 -0.97 2.79
N GLU A 81 -12.72 0.06 2.01
CA GLU A 81 -13.84 0.96 2.31
C GLU A 81 -15.18 0.22 2.23
N LEU A 82 -15.39 -0.60 1.19
CA LEU A 82 -16.62 -1.38 0.99
C LEU A 82 -16.81 -2.48 2.05
N GLU A 83 -15.74 -3.17 2.44
CA GLU A 83 -15.79 -4.23 3.46
C GLU A 83 -15.82 -3.67 4.90
N GLY A 84 -15.48 -2.39 5.08
CA GLY A 84 -15.42 -1.75 6.39
C GLY A 84 -14.32 -2.32 7.29
N CYS A 85 -13.25 -2.87 6.71
CA CYS A 85 -12.15 -3.50 7.45
C CYS A 85 -11.00 -2.52 7.76
N GLY A 86 -11.10 -1.27 7.29
CA GLY A 86 -10.11 -0.21 7.50
C GLY A 86 -9.90 0.16 8.97
N ASN A 87 -8.68 0.58 9.30
CA ASN A 87 -8.32 1.12 10.61
C ASN A 87 -7.04 1.97 10.50
N ASP A 88 -6.65 2.63 11.59
CA ASP A 88 -5.52 3.56 11.57
C ASP A 88 -4.22 2.94 11.04
N ARG A 89 -3.90 1.72 11.47
CA ARG A 89 -2.69 1.02 11.02
C ARG A 89 -2.77 0.58 9.57
N ILE A 90 -3.95 0.19 9.08
CA ILE A 90 -4.16 -0.14 7.67
C ILE A 90 -4.00 1.12 6.81
N GLY A 91 -4.64 2.23 7.21
CA GLY A 91 -4.51 3.51 6.53
C GLY A 91 -3.08 4.03 6.46
N GLN A 92 -2.31 3.95 7.55
CA GLN A 92 -0.87 4.25 7.54
C GLN A 92 -0.08 3.34 6.60
N SER A 93 -0.39 2.04 6.55
CA SER A 93 0.25 1.12 5.60
C SER A 93 -0.06 1.50 4.15
N ILE A 94 -1.30 1.90 3.84
CA ILE A 94 -1.69 2.37 2.51
C ILE A 94 -0.90 3.62 2.16
N ARG A 95 -0.90 4.64 3.03
CA ARG A 95 -0.13 5.87 2.79
C ARG A 95 1.35 5.56 2.49
N ASN A 96 1.99 4.76 3.34
CA ASN A 96 3.40 4.39 3.18
C ASN A 96 3.64 3.62 1.89
N LEU A 97 2.71 2.74 1.47
CA LEU A 97 2.83 2.02 0.20
C LEU A 97 2.87 3.00 -0.98
N PHE A 98 1.94 3.96 -1.03
CA PHE A 98 1.92 4.98 -2.07
C PHE A 98 3.14 5.89 -2.04
N GLU A 99 3.66 6.24 -0.86
CA GLU A 99 4.93 6.97 -0.72
C GLU A 99 6.09 6.18 -1.35
N CYS A 100 6.20 4.87 -1.07
CA CYS A 100 7.22 4.00 -1.68
C CYS A 100 7.09 3.88 -3.21
N LEU A 101 5.90 4.10 -3.75
CA LEU A 101 5.62 4.03 -5.19
C LEU A 101 5.68 5.42 -5.86
N GLY A 102 6.21 6.43 -5.17
CA GLY A 102 6.38 7.78 -5.69
C GLY A 102 5.07 8.56 -5.85
N ARG A 103 4.05 8.26 -5.04
CA ARG A 103 2.72 8.91 -5.04
C ARG A 103 2.28 9.33 -3.65
N GLY A 104 3.18 9.95 -2.87
CA GLY A 104 2.92 10.33 -1.48
C GLY A 104 1.67 11.21 -1.28
N GLN A 105 1.42 12.19 -2.15
CA GLN A 105 0.23 13.05 -2.04
C GLN A 105 -1.08 12.27 -2.20
N GLU A 106 -1.11 11.35 -3.16
CA GLU A 106 -2.26 10.45 -3.35
C GLU A 106 -2.41 9.51 -2.15
N GLY A 107 -1.29 8.95 -1.68
CA GLY A 107 -1.23 8.12 -0.48
C GLY A 107 -1.79 8.77 0.77
N ALA A 108 -1.52 10.07 0.97
CA ALA A 108 -2.04 10.82 2.12
C ALA A 108 -3.57 10.95 2.13
N ILE A 109 -4.18 11.00 0.94
CA ILE A 109 -5.64 11.06 0.76
C ILE A 109 -6.24 9.66 0.92
N LEU A 110 -5.67 8.66 0.24
CA LEU A 110 -6.19 7.30 0.25
C LEU A 110 -5.97 6.58 1.59
N GLY A 111 -4.92 6.94 2.33
CA GLY A 111 -4.70 6.48 3.71
C GLY A 111 -5.87 6.83 4.63
N LEU A 112 -6.44 8.05 4.50
CA LEU A 112 -7.64 8.45 5.26
C LEU A 112 -8.84 7.57 4.91
N LYS A 113 -9.07 7.32 3.62
CA LYS A 113 -10.17 6.44 3.16
C LYS A 113 -10.03 5.03 3.70
N ALA A 114 -8.80 4.52 3.81
CA ALA A 114 -8.49 3.23 4.40
C ALA A 114 -8.49 3.23 5.95
N GLY A 115 -8.85 4.35 6.59
CA GLY A 115 -9.08 4.45 8.03
C GLY A 115 -7.95 5.08 8.85
N GLU A 116 -6.94 5.69 8.23
CA GLU A 116 -5.91 6.47 8.95
C GLU A 116 -6.55 7.60 9.76
N HIS A 117 -6.13 7.76 11.02
CA HIS A 117 -6.59 8.90 11.82
C HIS A 117 -6.02 10.22 11.25
N PRO A 118 -6.81 11.31 11.17
CA PRO A 118 -6.32 12.59 10.65
C PRO A 118 -5.13 13.18 11.41
N ASP A 119 -5.06 12.90 12.71
CA ASP A 119 -3.98 13.33 13.61
C ASP A 119 -2.79 12.35 13.66
N SER A 120 -2.75 11.35 12.78
CA SER A 120 -1.64 10.40 12.72
C SER A 120 -0.33 11.11 12.42
N LEU A 121 0.72 10.71 13.16
CA LEU A 121 2.05 11.31 13.05
C LEU A 121 2.59 11.20 11.62
N GLN A 122 3.35 12.21 11.19
CA GLN A 122 4.01 12.26 9.88
C GLN A 122 3.06 12.35 8.66
N ARG A 123 1.80 12.72 8.84
CA ARG A 123 0.95 13.08 7.69
C ARG A 123 1.47 14.38 7.04
N PRO A 124 1.51 14.46 5.70
CA PRO A 124 1.87 15.69 5.01
C PRO A 124 0.80 16.77 5.22
N ILE A 125 1.25 18.01 5.45
CA ILE A 125 0.42 19.21 5.69
C ILE A 125 0.09 19.88 4.35
#